data_AF-A0A5C6X9B7-F1
#
_entry.id   AF-A0A5C6X9B7-F1
#
_cell.length_a   1.000
_cell.length_b   1.000
_cell.length_c   1.000
_cell.angle_alpha   90.00
_cell.angle_beta   90.00
_cell.angle_gamma   90.00
#
_symmetry.space_group_name_H-M   'P 1'
#
loop_
_entity.id
_entity.type
_entity.pdbx_description
1 polymer ?
#
loop_
_entity_poly.entity_id
_entity_poly.type
_entity_poly.pdbx_seq_one_letter_code
_entity_poly.pdbx_strand_id
1 'polypeptide(L)' 'MNYGLALMLCEDAAILEETLRAIEPLDLHIRRIGDLALLVPADEIEGVLETLHAQGTFPRVLGPQLVSDTQEAL' A
#
# COMPACT_ATOMS: atom_id res chain seq x y z
N MET A 1 0.64 0.80 -18.54
CA MET A 1 0.14 1.59 -17.40
C MET A 1 -1.15 0.94 -16.94
N ASN A 2 -1.14 0.36 -15.75
CA ASN A 2 -2.32 -0.28 -15.17
C ASN A 2 -3.05 0.80 -14.36
N TYR A 3 -4.27 1.19 -14.76
CA TYR A 3 -5.01 2.30 -14.13
C TYR A 3 -5.71 1.88 -12.82
N GLY A 4 -5.18 0.87 -12.13
CA GLY A 4 -5.75 0.31 -10.92
C GLY A 4 -5.40 1.13 -9.68
N LEU A 5 -6.26 1.05 -8.67
CA LEU A 5 -6.04 1.66 -7.37
C LEU A 5 -6.14 0.59 -6.30
N ALA A 6 -5.22 0.62 -5.34
CA ALA A 6 -5.24 -0.15 -4.12
C ALA A 6 -5.69 0.75 -2.95
N LEU A 7 -6.55 0.21 -2.09
CA LEU A 7 -6.96 0.86 -0.85
C LEU A 7 -6.27 0.16 0.31
N MET A 8 -5.35 0.86 0.96
CA MET A 8 -4.70 0.39 2.17
C MET A 8 -5.44 0.90 3.39
N LEU A 9 -5.79 0.00 4.31
CA LEU A 9 -6.48 0.28 5.55
C LEU A 9 -5.51 0.16 6.73
N CYS A 10 -5.51 1.19 7.57
CA CYS A 10 -4.78 1.25 8.83
C CYS A 10 -5.74 0.96 9.99
N GLU A 11 -5.21 0.38 11.06
CA GLU A 11 -6.00 0.00 12.24
C GLU A 11 -6.56 1.21 12.99
N ASP A 12 -5.74 2.25 13.12
CA ASP A 12 -6.12 3.52 13.72
C ASP A 12 -5.38 4.70 13.06
N ALA A 13 -5.71 5.91 13.49
CA ALA A 13 -5.14 7.14 12.94
C ALA A 13 -3.65 7.31 13.27
N ALA A 14 -3.16 6.80 14.39
CA ALA A 14 -1.73 6.87 14.71
C ALA A 14 -0.92 5.97 13.76
N ILE A 15 -1.41 4.76 13.49
CA ILE A 15 -0.80 3.85 12.51
C ILE A 15 -0.80 4.47 11.10
N LEU A 16 -1.86 5.20 10.72
CA LEU A 16 -1.89 5.92 9.44
C LEU A 16 -0.78 6.97 9.35
N GLU A 17 -0.60 7.78 10.40
CA GLU A 17 0.46 8.82 10.43
C GLU A 17 1.86 8.20 10.42
N GLU A 18 2.07 7.11 11.15
CA GLU A 18 3.34 6.36 11.12
C GLU A 18 3.60 5.79 9.73
N THR A 19 2.58 5.20 9.10
CA THR A 19 2.65 4.67 7.75
C THR A 19 3.05 5.76 6.74
N LEU A 20 2.43 6.95 6.83
CA LEU A 20 2.76 8.08 5.96
C LEU A 20 4.22 8.53 6.11
N ARG A 21 4.74 8.58 7.33
CA ARG A 21 6.16 8.91 7.58
C ARG A 21 7.11 7.85 7.05
N ALA A 22 6.74 6.57 7.19
CA ALA A 22 7.56 5.46 6.71
C ALA A 22 7.73 5.47 5.18
N ILE A 23 6.67 5.86 4.46
CA ILE A 23 6.64 5.83 2.99
C ILE A 23 6.90 7.20 2.34
N GLU A 24 7.04 8.28 3.11
CA GLU A 24 7.40 9.62 2.63
C GLU A 24 8.65 9.62 1.71
N PRO A 25 9.73 8.85 1.99
CA PRO A 25 10.91 8.83 1.13
C PRO A 25 10.69 8.22 -0.27
N LEU A 26 9.57 7.53 -0.49
CA LEU A 26 9.28 6.81 -1.74
C LEU A 26 8.67 7.72 -2.83
N ASP A 27 8.34 8.99 -2.51
CA ASP A 27 7.77 9.98 -3.44
C ASP A 27 6.54 9.46 -4.24
N LEU A 28 5.62 8.82 -3.52
CA LEU A 28 4.48 8.10 -4.09
C LEU A 28 3.28 8.99 -4.40
N HIS A 29 2.46 8.59 -5.35
CA HIS A 29 1.23 9.29 -5.71
C HIS A 29 0.03 8.83 -4.88
N ILE A 30 0.14 8.95 -3.56
CA ILE A 30 -0.88 8.52 -2.62
C ILE A 30 -1.90 9.61 -2.27
N ARG A 31 -3.10 9.19 -1.86
CA ARG A 31 -4.13 10.09 -1.33
C ARG A 31 -4.74 9.52 -0.05
N ARG A 32 -4.77 10.32 1.00
CA ARG A 32 -5.50 10.00 2.23
C ARG A 32 -7.01 10.03 2.01
N ILE A 33 -7.70 9.05 2.58
CA ILE A 33 -9.16 8.94 2.58
C ILE A 33 -9.64 8.77 4.02
N GLY A 34 -10.26 9.83 4.55
CA GLY A 34 -10.66 9.86 5.96
C GLY A 34 -9.46 9.68 6.89
N ASP A 35 -9.68 9.01 8.02
CA ASP A 35 -8.66 8.90 9.08
C ASP A 35 -7.94 7.56 9.14
N LEU A 36 -8.31 6.60 8.28
CA LEU A 36 -7.86 5.21 8.40
C LEU A 36 -7.40 4.61 7.06
N ALA A 37 -7.37 5.36 5.97
CA ALA A 37 -7.10 4.76 4.67
C ALA A 37 -6.22 5.62 3.76
N LEU A 38 -5.43 4.93 2.94
CA LEU A 38 -4.67 5.50 1.83
C LEU A 38 -5.11 4.84 0.52
N LEU A 39 -5.33 5.68 -0.48
CA LEU A 39 -5.47 5.31 -1.87
C LEU A 39 -4.07 5.36 -2.49
N VAL A 40 -3.64 4.24 -3.06
CA VAL A 40 -2.31 4.04 -3.64
C VAL A 40 -2.47 3.52 -5.07
N PRO A 41 -1.67 3.98 -6.05
CA PRO A 41 -1.62 3.36 -7.37
C PRO A 41 -1.27 1.87 -7.26
N ALA A 42 -1.96 1.03 -8.03
CA ALA A 42 -1.78 -0.43 -7.93
C ALA A 42 -0.37 -0.90 -8.34
N ASP A 43 0.35 -0.11 -9.13
CA ASP A 43 1.75 -0.34 -9.51
C ASP A 43 2.77 0.13 -8.45
N GLU A 44 2.35 0.97 -7.50
CA GLU A 44 3.19 1.47 -6.40
C GLU A 44 3.02 0.67 -5.10
N ILE A 45 1.94 -0.11 -4.99
CA ILE A 45 1.57 -0.79 -3.73
C ILE A 45 2.61 -1.82 -3.26
N GLU A 46 3.34 -2.45 -4.17
CA GLU A 46 4.37 -3.44 -3.82
C GLU A 46 5.52 -2.79 -3.04
N GLY A 47 6.07 -1.68 -3.53
CA GLY A 47 7.14 -0.96 -2.83
C GLY A 47 6.70 -0.36 -1.48
N VAL A 48 5.44 0.05 -1.37
CA VAL A 48 4.82 0.44 -0.09
C VAL A 48 4.83 -0.73 0.89
N LEU A 49 4.36 -1.90 0.47
CA LEU A 49 4.29 -3.09 1.32
C LEU A 49 5.67 -3.56 1.74
N GLU A 50 6.65 -3.59 0.85
CA GLU A 50 8.04 -3.94 1.18
C GLU A 50 8.61 -3.05 2.28
N THR A 51 8.40 -1.72 2.15
CA THR A 51 8.88 -0.73 3.12
C THR A 51 8.23 -0.91 4.49
N LEU A 52 6.92 -1.14 4.52
CA LEU A 52 6.18 -1.33 5.77
C LEU A 52 6.49 -2.68 6.42
N HIS A 53 6.59 -3.75 5.64
CA HIS A 53 6.96 -5.08 6.14
C HIS A 53 8.37 -5.08 6.73
N ALA A 54 9.33 -4.35 6.15
CA ALA A 54 10.67 -4.21 6.70
C ALA A 54 10.68 -3.54 8.10
N GLN A 55 9.62 -2.82 8.44
CA GLN A 55 9.42 -2.16 9.74
C GLN A 55 8.49 -2.95 10.67
N GLY A 56 7.99 -4.12 10.23
CA GLY A 56 7.07 -4.97 11.00
C GLY A 56 5.59 -4.52 10.95
N THR A 57 5.22 -3.68 9.98
CA THR A 57 3.85 -3.20 9.78
C THR A 57 3.20 -3.94 8.61
N PHE A 58 2.05 -4.58 8.85
CA PHE A 58 1.36 -5.44 7.88
C PHE A 58 -0.06 -4.91 7.59
N PRO A 59 -0.18 -3.86 6.76
CA PRO A 59 -1.47 -3.22 6.54
C PRO A 59 -2.40 -4.10 5.71
N ARG A 60 -3.72 -3.90 5.87
CA ARG A 60 -4.70 -4.61 5.05
C ARG A 60 -4.91 -3.86 3.73
N VAL A 61 -4.70 -4.52 2.60
CA VAL A 61 -4.89 -3.93 1.26
C VAL A 61 -6.10 -4.55 0.56
N LEU A 62 -6.95 -3.70 -0.01
CA LEU A 62 -8.09 -4.04 -0.86
C LEU A 62 -7.84 -3.55 -2.29
N GLY A 63 -8.29 -4.30 -3.29
CA GLY A 63 -8.11 -3.98 -4.71
C GLY A 63 -7.13 -4.92 -5.42
N PRO A 64 -6.91 -4.74 -6.72
CA PRO A 64 -5.96 -5.57 -7.47
C PRO A 64 -4.56 -5.33 -6.92
N GLN A 65 -4.07 -6.31 -6.17
CA GLN A 65 -2.64 -6.47 -6.00
C GLN A 65 -2.16 -6.99 -7.36
N LEU A 66 -1.09 -6.42 -7.91
CA LEU A 66 -0.39 -7.05 -9.02
C LEU A 66 0.18 -8.37 -8.49
N VAL A 67 -0.64 -9.42 -8.47
CA VAL A 67 -0.15 -10.77 -8.43
C VAL A 67 0.55 -10.90 -9.77
N SER A 68 1.88 -10.83 -9.76
CA SER A 68 2.66 -11.23 -10.93
C SER A 68 2.11 -12.60 -11.33
N ASP A 69 1.67 -12.77 -12.59
CA ASP A 69 1.14 -14.01 -13.15
C ASP A 69 2.23 -15.10 -13.17
N THR A 70 2.73 -15.50 -12.02
CA THR A 70 3.74 -16.54 -11.82
C THR A 70 3.18 -17.59 -10.89
N GLN A 71 1.92 -18.01 -11.11
CA GLN A 71 1.41 -19.32 -10.69
C GLN A 71 0.34 -19.82 -11.69
N GLU A 72 0.74 -20.04 -12.94
CA GLU A 72 0.14 -21.09 -13.79
C GLU A 72 1.27 -21.91 -14.43
N ALA A 73 1.96 -22.69 -13.60
CA ALA A 73 2.65 -23.92 -14.01
C ALA A 73 3.26 -24.56 -12.76
N LEU A 74 2.56 -25.52 -12.15
CA LEU A 74 3.06 -26.81 -11.66
C LEU A 74 1.94 -27.56 -10.93
#